data_AF-A0A7J6WG02-F1
#
_entry.id   AF-A0A7J6WG02-F1
#
_cell.length_a   1.000
_cell.length_b   1.000
_cell.length_c   1.000
_cell.angle_alpha   90.00
_cell.angle_beta   90.00
_cell.angle_gamma   90.00
#
_symmetry.space_group_name_H-M   'P 1'
#
loop_
_entity.id
_entity.type
_entity.pdbx_description
1 polymer ?
#
loop_
_entity_poly.entity_id
_entity_poly.type
_entity_poly.pdbx_seq_one_letter_code
_entity_poly.pdbx_strand_id
1 'polypeptide(L)'
;MFTFQYYTGPDGRGTVDDISGRLREGCPSYYKEADYKFYLAVEFLERAAVCADAEEKENLAREAFNFLTKVPEAADLRTICKRFEDLRFYEAVVRLPLQKAQALDPSGDAFNEQLDESIRENALSQRRQCYEIITSALCSLKGETEQREFGSPTRPTAKRLLLDHASRKRYIRQIVQLGVQSPDKGFHEHLYRAMIGLGLETELLEYGGPDLVPFLQNAGRQPIQEVRLVPAITSAPPLIGHSLTSNESKYSELLARYYVMKRQHLLAAHILLRLAERRSTDSGDSLTLEQRRQYLSSAVLQAKNASNSDSLVASTRGTFDNGLLELLEGKLAVLEFQMKIKEELEAIGSSLDDSSNMSELTPNLTVDASLANTAQEKAKDISLDLKSLTVLYNEYALPFELWELCLEMLYFASYSGDADSSILRETWARLIDQALSRGGIAEACSVLKRVGSRVYPGDGAGLPLDTLCLQLEKAALERSASGVELVGDEDVARALLAACKGAAEPVLSVYDQFLSNGTILSSPNLRLRLLRSVLVVLREWAMVVLAQRMGTSASGASRILHGSFSFEKTAVLNQGARDKIMSAANRYMTEVRRLALPQSQTEAVYRGFRELEESL
;
A
#
# COMPACT_ATOMS: atom_id res chain seq x y z
N MET A 1 28.72 -40.59 -39.09
CA MET A 1 28.91 -39.29 -38.43
C MET A 1 30.41 -39.13 -38.19
N PHE A 2 31.14 -38.54 -39.15
CA PHE A 2 32.57 -38.30 -39.00
C PHE A 2 32.76 -37.05 -38.14
N THR A 3 33.39 -37.19 -36.98
CA THR A 3 33.72 -36.06 -36.09
C THR A 3 34.94 -35.33 -36.64
N PHE A 4 34.72 -34.15 -37.23
CA PHE A 4 35.78 -33.22 -37.68
C PHE A 4 36.58 -32.56 -36.54
N GLN A 5 36.32 -32.95 -35.28
CA GLN A 5 36.87 -32.36 -34.05
C GLN A 5 38.40 -32.41 -33.89
N TYR A 6 39.14 -33.04 -34.81
CA TYR A 6 40.59 -33.25 -34.69
C TYR A 6 41.45 -32.57 -35.76
N TYR A 7 40.88 -31.79 -36.69
CA TYR A 7 41.65 -31.25 -37.83
C TYR A 7 41.76 -29.72 -37.89
N THR A 8 41.06 -28.97 -37.04
CA THR A 8 41.28 -27.54 -36.86
C THR A 8 42.36 -27.29 -35.81
N GLY A 9 43.58 -27.75 -36.10
CA GLY A 9 44.76 -27.42 -35.29
C GLY A 9 45.16 -25.95 -35.51
N PRO A 10 45.77 -25.28 -34.51
CA PRO A 10 46.24 -23.89 -34.62
C PRO A 10 47.32 -23.67 -35.71
N ASP A 11 47.84 -24.75 -36.31
CA ASP A 11 48.97 -24.74 -37.23
C ASP A 11 48.61 -24.83 -38.73
N GLY A 12 47.33 -24.66 -39.10
CA GLY A 12 46.94 -24.35 -40.49
C GLY A 12 47.37 -25.37 -41.57
N ARG A 13 47.44 -26.66 -41.28
CA ARG A 13 47.66 -27.70 -42.31
C ARG A 13 46.35 -28.42 -42.64
N GLY A 14 45.70 -27.92 -43.69
CA GLY A 14 44.43 -28.42 -44.23
C GLY A 14 43.31 -27.45 -43.91
N THR A 15 43.19 -26.39 -44.71
CA THR A 15 42.11 -25.39 -44.58
C THR A 15 40.76 -26.11 -44.74
N VAL A 16 39.69 -25.66 -44.06
CA VAL A 16 38.35 -26.24 -44.25
C VAL A 16 37.99 -26.27 -45.74
N ASP A 17 38.46 -25.29 -46.51
CA ASP A 17 38.32 -25.20 -47.97
C ASP A 17 38.96 -26.40 -48.72
N ASP A 18 40.15 -26.85 -48.33
CA ASP A 18 40.85 -27.95 -48.99
C ASP A 18 40.16 -29.30 -48.74
N ILE A 19 39.71 -29.52 -47.50
CA ILE A 19 39.09 -30.78 -47.09
C ILE A 19 37.64 -30.84 -47.58
N SER A 20 36.93 -29.71 -47.50
CA SER A 20 35.56 -29.61 -48.00
C SER A 20 35.46 -29.76 -49.51
N GLY A 21 36.46 -29.30 -50.27
CA GLY A 21 36.57 -29.55 -51.71
C GLY A 21 36.63 -31.05 -52.02
N ARG A 22 37.52 -31.77 -51.33
CA ARG A 22 37.66 -33.24 -51.49
C ARG A 22 36.42 -34.01 -51.05
N LEU A 23 35.74 -33.57 -49.98
CA LEU A 23 34.51 -34.22 -49.49
C LEU A 23 33.31 -33.97 -50.41
N ARG A 24 33.22 -32.78 -51.03
CA ARG A 24 32.19 -32.46 -52.00
C ARG A 24 32.35 -33.27 -53.29
N GLU A 25 33.59 -33.47 -53.73
CA GLU A 25 33.91 -34.30 -54.89
C GLU A 25 33.73 -35.80 -54.60
N GLY A 26 34.16 -36.27 -53.43
CA GLY A 26 34.15 -37.68 -53.08
C GLY A 26 32.81 -38.22 -52.55
N CYS A 27 32.00 -37.39 -51.89
CA CYS A 27 30.77 -37.82 -51.20
C CYS A 27 29.62 -36.78 -51.28
N PRO A 28 29.14 -36.42 -52.49
CA PRO A 28 28.16 -35.35 -52.68
C PRO A 28 26.78 -35.62 -52.07
N SER A 29 26.42 -36.89 -51.82
CA SER A 29 25.15 -37.26 -51.18
C SER A 29 25.12 -37.01 -49.67
N TYR A 30 26.29 -36.98 -49.01
CA TYR A 30 26.43 -36.83 -47.56
C TYR A 30 26.96 -35.46 -47.13
N TYR A 31 27.73 -34.78 -47.99
CA TYR A 31 28.31 -33.47 -47.70
C TYR A 31 27.72 -32.40 -48.61
N LYS A 32 26.83 -31.58 -48.05
CA LYS A 32 26.11 -30.54 -48.77
C LYS A 32 26.80 -29.19 -48.62
N GLU A 33 26.39 -28.22 -49.44
CA GLU A 33 26.86 -26.83 -49.34
C GLU A 33 26.55 -26.20 -47.96
N ALA A 34 25.47 -26.65 -47.33
CA ALA A 34 25.10 -26.31 -45.95
C ALA A 34 26.19 -26.72 -44.94
N ASP A 35 26.70 -27.95 -45.06
CA ASP A 35 27.73 -28.49 -44.17
C ASP A 35 29.06 -27.74 -44.34
N TYR A 36 29.41 -27.38 -45.58
CA TYR A 36 30.59 -26.56 -45.85
C TYR A 36 30.53 -25.20 -45.15
N LYS A 37 29.44 -24.46 -45.30
CA LYS A 37 29.28 -23.15 -44.65
C LYS A 37 29.28 -23.28 -43.12
N PHE A 38 28.74 -24.37 -42.59
CA PHE A 38 28.77 -24.67 -41.16
C PHE A 38 30.21 -24.86 -40.64
N TYR A 39 31.00 -25.74 -41.24
CA TYR A 39 32.37 -25.99 -40.79
C TYR A 39 33.28 -24.78 -41.00
N LEU A 40 33.07 -24.01 -42.08
CA LEU A 40 33.78 -22.76 -42.29
C LEU A 40 33.48 -21.76 -41.16
N ALA A 41 32.22 -21.65 -40.73
CA ALA A 41 31.86 -20.80 -39.59
C ALA A 41 32.51 -21.26 -38.27
N VAL A 42 32.63 -22.58 -38.04
CA VAL A 42 33.31 -23.13 -36.85
C VAL A 42 34.79 -22.77 -36.87
N GLU A 43 35.46 -22.83 -38.02
CA GLU A 43 36.86 -22.40 -38.15
C GLU A 43 37.04 -20.92 -37.76
N PHE A 44 36.16 -20.03 -38.24
CA PHE A 44 36.17 -18.62 -37.85
C PHE A 44 35.95 -18.42 -36.35
N LEU A 45 35.09 -19.22 -35.71
CA LEU A 45 34.88 -19.18 -34.26
C LEU A 45 36.11 -19.62 -33.46
N GLU A 46 36.82 -20.65 -33.93
CA GLU A 46 38.04 -21.14 -33.28
C GLU A 46 39.19 -20.13 -33.43
N ARG A 47 39.31 -19.51 -34.61
CA ARG A 47 40.23 -18.39 -34.83
C ARG A 47 39.91 -17.19 -33.93
N ALA A 48 38.63 -16.84 -33.80
CA ALA A 48 38.18 -15.77 -32.91
C ALA A 48 38.46 -16.07 -31.43
N ALA A 49 38.42 -17.34 -31.01
CA ALA A 49 38.69 -17.74 -29.63
C ALA A 49 40.17 -17.57 -29.23
N VAL A 50 41.10 -17.71 -30.18
CA VAL A 50 42.55 -17.58 -29.95
C VAL A 50 43.05 -16.15 -30.22
N CYS A 51 42.29 -15.34 -30.97
CA CYS A 51 42.61 -13.95 -31.26
C CYS A 51 42.67 -13.09 -29.98
N ALA A 52 43.77 -12.33 -29.83
CA ALA A 52 43.99 -11.45 -28.68
C ALA A 52 43.43 -10.04 -28.88
N ASP A 53 43.37 -9.57 -30.14
CA ASP A 53 42.81 -8.27 -30.45
C ASP A 53 41.28 -8.29 -30.45
N ALA A 54 40.67 -7.27 -29.84
CA ALA A 54 39.23 -7.21 -29.64
C ALA A 54 38.47 -6.92 -30.94
N GLU A 55 39.03 -6.08 -31.82
CA GLU A 55 38.40 -5.68 -33.09
C GLU A 55 38.47 -6.83 -34.11
N GLU A 56 39.64 -7.44 -34.29
CA GLU A 56 39.79 -8.63 -35.13
C GLU A 56 38.93 -9.80 -34.64
N LYS A 57 38.86 -10.02 -33.32
CA LYS A 57 37.98 -11.04 -32.73
C LYS A 57 36.51 -10.81 -33.05
N GLU A 58 36.04 -9.56 -32.98
CA GLU A 58 34.66 -9.21 -33.34
C GLU A 58 34.40 -9.41 -34.84
N ASN A 59 35.35 -9.04 -35.71
CA ASN A 59 35.24 -9.24 -37.15
C ASN A 59 35.15 -10.72 -37.53
N LEU A 60 36.00 -11.57 -36.95
CA LEU A 60 35.95 -13.02 -37.16
C LEU A 60 34.62 -13.63 -36.65
N ALA A 61 34.12 -13.17 -35.49
CA ALA A 61 32.82 -13.60 -34.98
C ALA A 61 31.66 -13.16 -35.91
N ARG A 62 31.75 -11.97 -36.50
CA ARG A 62 30.76 -11.46 -37.47
C ARG A 62 30.77 -12.26 -38.78
N GLU A 63 31.94 -12.65 -39.27
CA GLU A 63 32.06 -13.53 -40.43
C GLU A 63 31.47 -14.92 -40.16
N ALA A 64 31.77 -15.52 -39.00
CA ALA A 64 31.14 -16.77 -38.57
C ALA A 64 29.60 -16.66 -38.52
N PHE A 65 29.08 -15.55 -37.98
CA PHE A 65 27.64 -15.27 -37.94
C PHE A 65 27.03 -15.18 -39.36
N ASN A 66 27.70 -14.52 -40.31
CA ASN A 66 27.22 -14.39 -41.69
C ASN A 66 27.16 -15.73 -42.44
N PHE A 67 28.00 -16.70 -42.09
CA PHE A 67 27.92 -18.06 -42.66
C PHE A 67 26.81 -18.88 -42.01
N LEU A 68 26.61 -18.77 -40.69
CA LEU A 68 25.58 -19.51 -39.96
C LEU A 68 24.17 -19.04 -40.27
N THR A 69 23.95 -17.75 -40.52
CA THR A 69 22.65 -17.22 -40.97
C THR A 69 22.19 -17.80 -42.31
N LYS A 70 23.10 -18.30 -43.14
CA LYS A 70 22.76 -18.98 -44.40
C LYS A 70 22.36 -20.45 -44.20
N VAL A 71 22.56 -21.01 -43.01
CA VAL A 71 22.32 -22.42 -42.70
C VAL A 71 21.68 -22.58 -41.31
N PRO A 72 20.43 -22.12 -41.11
CA PRO A 72 19.77 -22.19 -39.80
C PRO A 72 19.43 -23.61 -39.36
N GLU A 73 19.23 -24.55 -40.30
CA GLU A 73 18.74 -25.90 -40.01
C GLU A 73 19.84 -26.93 -39.68
N ALA A 74 21.04 -26.80 -40.27
CA ALA A 74 22.11 -27.81 -40.13
C ALA A 74 22.88 -27.73 -38.80
N ALA A 75 22.65 -26.69 -38.00
CA ALA A 75 23.47 -26.36 -36.85
C ALA A 75 22.90 -26.84 -35.50
N ASP A 76 23.76 -27.43 -34.66
CA ASP A 76 23.53 -27.53 -33.22
C ASP A 76 23.77 -26.15 -32.57
N LEU A 77 22.70 -25.36 -32.53
CA LEU A 77 22.76 -23.98 -32.05
C LEU A 77 23.15 -23.88 -30.57
N ARG A 78 22.91 -24.91 -29.74
CA ARG A 78 23.26 -24.85 -28.31
C ARG A 78 24.76 -24.74 -28.11
N THR A 79 25.53 -25.56 -28.83
CA THR A 79 27.00 -25.55 -28.73
C THR A 79 27.59 -24.27 -29.35
N ILE A 80 27.04 -23.82 -30.47
CA ILE A 80 27.52 -22.63 -31.18
C ILE A 80 27.20 -21.34 -30.41
N CYS A 81 25.99 -21.21 -29.85
CA CYS A 81 25.62 -20.03 -29.07
C CYS A 81 26.50 -19.91 -27.82
N LYS A 82 26.87 -21.02 -27.16
CA LYS A 82 27.87 -21.01 -26.07
C LYS A 82 29.22 -20.44 -26.51
N ARG A 83 29.71 -20.82 -27.70
CA ARG A 83 30.95 -20.24 -28.25
C ARG A 83 30.81 -18.74 -28.47
N PHE A 84 29.67 -18.28 -29.01
CA PHE A 84 29.40 -16.84 -29.15
C PHE A 84 29.26 -16.10 -27.80
N GLU A 85 28.69 -16.75 -26.77
CA GLU A 85 28.64 -16.22 -25.40
C GLU A 85 30.04 -16.03 -24.81
N ASP A 86 30.94 -17.00 -25.02
CA ASP A 86 32.35 -16.92 -24.60
C ASP A 86 33.10 -15.79 -25.32
N LEU A 87 32.74 -15.55 -26.59
CA LEU A 87 33.24 -14.41 -27.39
C LEU A 87 32.54 -13.08 -27.06
N ARG A 88 31.52 -13.07 -26.19
CA ARG A 88 30.67 -11.90 -25.84
C ARG A 88 29.91 -11.29 -27.03
N PHE A 89 29.67 -12.08 -28.06
CA PHE A 89 28.94 -11.67 -29.26
C PHE A 89 27.46 -12.07 -29.16
N TYR A 90 26.73 -11.37 -28.30
CA TYR A 90 25.32 -11.69 -27.98
C TYR A 90 24.33 -11.42 -29.13
N GLU A 91 24.75 -10.70 -30.17
CA GLU A 91 23.94 -10.49 -31.37
C GLU A 91 23.64 -11.80 -32.11
N ALA A 92 24.64 -12.68 -32.24
CA ALA A 92 24.45 -14.01 -32.81
C ALA A 92 23.57 -14.90 -31.93
N VAL A 93 23.75 -14.82 -30.60
CA VAL A 93 23.02 -15.62 -29.62
C VAL A 93 21.50 -15.34 -29.69
N VAL A 94 21.10 -14.13 -30.06
CA VAL A 94 19.67 -13.80 -30.25
C VAL A 94 19.19 -14.11 -31.66
N ARG A 95 19.91 -13.67 -32.70
CA ARG A 95 19.39 -13.77 -34.08
C ARG A 95 19.40 -15.19 -34.65
N LEU A 96 20.41 -16.01 -34.33
CA LEU A 96 20.49 -17.38 -34.88
C LEU A 96 19.34 -18.27 -34.37
N PRO A 97 19.02 -18.32 -33.06
CA PRO A 97 17.88 -19.11 -32.59
C PRO A 97 16.53 -18.61 -33.10
N LEU A 98 16.33 -17.29 -33.21
CA LEU A 98 15.09 -16.73 -33.77
C LEU A 98 14.91 -17.07 -35.26
N GLN A 99 15.99 -16.99 -36.04
CA GLN A 99 15.95 -17.37 -37.45
C GLN A 99 15.66 -18.87 -37.60
N LYS A 100 16.24 -19.72 -36.75
CA LYS A 100 15.93 -21.16 -36.74
C LYS A 100 14.49 -21.42 -36.33
N ALA A 101 13.96 -20.74 -35.31
CA ALA A 101 12.56 -20.86 -34.91
C ALA A 101 11.60 -20.53 -36.08
N GLN A 102 11.90 -19.47 -36.84
CA GLN A 102 11.13 -19.10 -38.04
C GLN A 102 11.28 -20.11 -39.20
N ALA A 103 12.46 -20.71 -39.37
CA ALA A 103 12.70 -21.73 -40.39
C ALA A 103 12.02 -23.08 -40.06
N LEU A 104 11.93 -23.43 -38.78
CA LEU A 104 11.24 -24.65 -38.31
C LEU A 104 9.71 -24.54 -38.43
N ASP A 105 9.16 -23.33 -38.33
CA ASP A 105 7.73 -23.09 -38.50
C ASP A 105 7.46 -21.86 -39.42
N PRO A 106 7.64 -22.02 -40.74
CA PRO A 106 7.40 -20.93 -41.70
C PRO A 106 5.92 -20.56 -41.83
N SER A 107 5.03 -21.53 -41.66
CA SER A 107 3.58 -21.40 -41.81
C SER A 107 2.91 -20.75 -40.60
N GLY A 108 3.58 -20.70 -39.46
CA GLY A 108 3.02 -20.19 -38.20
C GLY A 108 2.04 -21.17 -37.57
N ASP A 109 2.24 -22.47 -37.78
CA ASP A 109 1.37 -23.55 -37.31
C ASP A 109 1.27 -23.55 -35.77
N ALA A 110 2.30 -23.03 -35.09
CA ALA A 110 2.35 -22.86 -33.64
C ALA A 110 1.23 -21.96 -33.06
N PHE A 111 0.67 -21.03 -33.85
CA PHE A 111 -0.38 -20.10 -33.40
C PHE A 111 -1.67 -20.20 -34.23
N ASN A 112 -1.78 -21.24 -35.08
CA ASN A 112 -2.94 -21.44 -35.92
C ASN A 112 -4.03 -22.23 -35.17
N GLU A 113 -5.12 -21.54 -34.81
CA GLU A 113 -6.27 -22.14 -34.10
C GLU A 113 -7.06 -23.14 -34.96
N GLN A 114 -6.83 -23.18 -36.28
CA GLN A 114 -7.53 -24.08 -37.21
C GLN A 114 -6.86 -25.47 -37.34
N LEU A 115 -5.67 -25.65 -36.77
CA LEU A 115 -4.92 -26.91 -36.81
C LEU A 115 -5.14 -27.74 -35.53
N ASP A 116 -4.91 -29.04 -35.65
CA ASP A 116 -4.98 -29.98 -34.53
C ASP A 116 -4.01 -29.59 -33.41
N GLU A 117 -4.47 -29.76 -32.15
CA GLU A 117 -3.71 -29.42 -30.94
C GLU A 117 -2.30 -30.04 -30.93
N SER A 118 -2.17 -31.29 -31.35
CA SER A 118 -0.90 -32.02 -31.33
C SER A 118 0.14 -31.46 -32.29
N ILE A 119 -0.30 -30.96 -33.46
CA ILE A 119 0.58 -30.34 -34.46
C ILE A 119 1.04 -28.98 -33.93
N ARG A 120 0.11 -28.21 -33.34
CA ARG A 120 0.40 -26.91 -32.74
C ARG A 120 1.36 -27.03 -31.55
N GLU A 121 1.14 -27.97 -30.65
CA GLU A 121 2.03 -28.24 -29.51
C GLU A 121 3.45 -28.64 -29.97
N ASN A 122 3.56 -29.48 -31.00
CA ASN A 122 4.87 -29.86 -31.55
C ASN A 122 5.60 -28.64 -32.14
N ALA A 123 4.93 -27.85 -32.98
CA ALA A 123 5.50 -26.62 -33.54
C ALA A 123 5.91 -25.61 -32.46
N LEU A 124 5.07 -25.42 -31.43
CA LEU A 124 5.39 -24.60 -30.26
C LEU A 124 6.60 -25.14 -29.48
N SER A 125 6.70 -26.45 -29.30
CA SER A 125 7.81 -27.07 -28.56
C SER A 125 9.15 -26.84 -29.27
N GLN A 126 9.18 -26.93 -30.60
CA GLN A 126 10.38 -26.68 -31.41
C GLN A 126 10.82 -25.21 -31.35
N ARG A 127 9.85 -24.27 -31.39
CA ARG A 127 10.13 -22.84 -31.17
C ARG A 127 10.66 -22.57 -29.76
N ARG A 128 10.04 -23.15 -28.72
CA ARG A 128 10.48 -23.01 -27.32
C ARG A 128 11.92 -23.46 -27.10
N GLN A 129 12.33 -24.59 -27.70
CA GLN A 129 13.71 -25.08 -27.62
C GLN A 129 14.73 -24.07 -28.19
N CYS A 130 14.34 -23.27 -29.19
CA CYS A 130 15.17 -22.20 -29.72
C CYS A 130 15.21 -21.00 -28.77
N TYR A 131 14.08 -20.62 -28.18
CA TYR A 131 14.01 -19.51 -27.23
C TYR A 131 14.79 -19.79 -25.93
N GLU A 132 14.80 -21.05 -25.48
CA GLU A 132 15.57 -21.51 -24.31
C GLU A 132 17.06 -21.20 -24.40
N ILE A 133 17.62 -21.18 -25.61
CA ILE A 133 19.03 -20.82 -25.82
C ILE A 133 19.26 -19.36 -25.40
N ILE A 134 18.36 -18.46 -25.80
CA ILE A 134 18.44 -17.03 -25.49
C ILE A 134 18.22 -16.81 -23.99
N THR A 135 17.24 -17.48 -23.38
CA THR A 135 16.97 -17.34 -21.94
C THR A 135 18.11 -17.94 -21.11
N SER A 136 18.77 -19.01 -21.56
CA SER A 136 19.96 -19.56 -20.89
C SER A 136 21.15 -18.58 -20.90
N ALA A 137 21.31 -17.80 -21.97
CA ALA A 137 22.30 -16.73 -22.03
C ALA A 137 21.96 -15.59 -21.05
N LEU A 138 20.68 -15.25 -20.90
CA LEU A 138 20.20 -14.29 -19.90
C LEU A 138 20.43 -14.80 -18.46
N CYS A 139 20.18 -16.08 -18.17
CA CYS A 139 20.50 -16.69 -16.87
C CYS A 139 22.00 -16.61 -16.58
N SER A 140 22.83 -16.91 -17.58
CA SER A 140 24.30 -16.85 -17.45
C SER A 140 24.81 -15.43 -17.19
N LEU A 141 24.17 -14.41 -17.77
CA LEU A 141 24.50 -13.00 -17.56
C LEU A 141 24.00 -12.44 -16.23
N LYS A 142 22.81 -12.84 -15.79
CA LYS A 142 22.29 -12.50 -14.46
C LYS A 142 23.17 -13.09 -13.36
N GLY A 143 23.72 -14.28 -13.60
CA GLY A 143 24.53 -15.02 -12.65
C GLY A 143 23.65 -15.54 -11.54
N GLU A 144 22.95 -16.65 -11.79
CA GLU A 144 22.37 -17.40 -10.67
C GLU A 144 23.50 -17.81 -9.72
N THR A 145 23.52 -17.12 -8.58
CA THR A 145 23.84 -17.62 -7.24
C THR A 145 24.48 -19.01 -7.25
N GLU A 146 25.81 -19.05 -7.18
CA GLU A 146 26.44 -20.13 -6.42
C GLU A 146 25.77 -20.10 -5.04
N GLN A 147 25.04 -21.16 -4.72
CA GLN A 147 24.66 -21.44 -3.34
C GLN A 147 25.91 -21.25 -2.49
N ARG A 148 25.76 -20.51 -1.38
CA ARG A 148 26.65 -20.58 -0.24
C ARG A 148 26.66 -22.03 0.27
N GLU A 149 27.41 -22.91 -0.40
CA GLU A 149 27.86 -24.14 0.21
C GLU A 149 29.18 -23.84 0.89
N PHE A 150 29.05 -23.70 2.21
CA PHE A 150 30.14 -23.66 3.15
C PHE A 150 31.01 -24.91 2.97
N GLY A 151 32.26 -24.74 2.54
CA GLY A 151 33.35 -25.66 2.84
C GLY A 151 33.82 -26.57 1.70
N SER A 152 34.77 -26.08 0.89
CA SER A 152 36.09 -26.73 0.71
C SER A 152 36.98 -25.92 -0.25
N PRO A 153 38.28 -25.68 0.07
CA PRO A 153 39.17 -24.89 -0.78
C PRO A 153 39.88 -25.81 -1.77
N THR A 154 39.26 -26.04 -2.92
CA THR A 154 39.92 -26.74 -4.04
C THR A 154 39.84 -25.91 -5.32
N ARG A 155 40.96 -25.21 -5.58
CA ARG A 155 41.47 -24.63 -6.83
C ARG A 155 40.43 -24.26 -7.91
N PRO A 156 40.18 -22.95 -8.16
CA PRO A 156 39.42 -22.51 -9.32
C PRO A 156 40.30 -22.61 -10.57
N THR A 157 40.09 -23.64 -11.39
CA THR A 157 40.65 -23.71 -12.74
C THR A 157 39.88 -22.76 -13.66
N ALA A 158 40.62 -21.81 -14.23
CA ALA A 158 40.32 -21.00 -15.42
C ALA A 158 39.21 -19.92 -15.31
N LYS A 159 39.65 -18.69 -15.01
CA LYS A 159 39.16 -17.40 -15.55
C LYS A 159 37.83 -17.42 -16.34
N ARG A 160 36.69 -17.63 -15.67
CA ARG A 160 35.48 -16.87 -16.02
C ARG A 160 35.81 -15.44 -15.61
N LEU A 161 36.29 -14.63 -16.55
CA LEU A 161 36.52 -13.20 -16.33
C LEU A 161 35.30 -12.65 -15.60
N LEU A 162 35.50 -12.18 -14.37
CA LEU A 162 34.50 -11.47 -13.57
C LEU A 162 34.06 -10.25 -14.39
N LEU A 163 33.04 -10.42 -15.23
CA LEU A 163 32.43 -9.30 -15.93
C LEU A 163 31.93 -8.35 -14.88
N ASP A 164 32.22 -7.06 -15.03
CA ASP A 164 31.63 -6.05 -14.17
C ASP A 164 30.10 -6.02 -14.34
N HIS A 165 29.41 -5.58 -13.28
CA HIS A 165 27.96 -5.43 -13.27
C HIS A 165 27.47 -4.51 -14.40
N ALA A 166 28.20 -3.44 -14.72
CA ALA A 166 27.84 -2.54 -15.82
C ALA A 166 27.89 -3.23 -17.18
N SER A 167 28.90 -4.07 -17.42
CA SER A 167 29.03 -4.85 -18.64
C SER A 167 27.91 -5.88 -18.77
N ARG A 168 27.55 -6.58 -17.67
CA ARG A 168 26.42 -7.53 -17.65
C ARG A 168 25.11 -6.83 -17.99
N LYS A 169 24.83 -5.69 -17.37
CA LYS A 169 23.64 -4.88 -17.67
C LYS A 169 23.60 -4.41 -19.13
N ARG A 170 24.74 -4.02 -19.70
CA ARG A 170 24.86 -3.67 -21.13
C ARG A 170 24.50 -4.84 -22.04
N TYR A 171 24.99 -6.04 -21.76
CA TYR A 171 24.69 -7.23 -22.57
C TYR A 171 23.24 -7.70 -22.41
N ILE A 172 22.68 -7.66 -21.19
CA ILE A 172 21.25 -7.93 -20.96
C ILE A 172 20.40 -6.96 -21.78
N ARG A 173 20.69 -5.65 -21.71
CA ARG A 173 20.02 -4.63 -22.53
C ARG A 173 20.13 -4.96 -24.02
N GLN A 174 21.31 -5.33 -24.50
CA GLN A 174 21.53 -5.67 -25.90
C GLN A 174 20.66 -6.86 -26.33
N ILE A 175 20.59 -7.92 -25.52
CA ILE A 175 19.76 -9.10 -25.80
C ILE A 175 18.28 -8.72 -25.88
N VAL A 176 17.79 -7.94 -24.90
CA VAL A 176 16.38 -7.52 -24.85
C VAL A 176 16.03 -6.64 -26.04
N GLN A 177 16.87 -5.66 -26.37
CA GLN A 177 16.63 -4.77 -27.52
C GLN A 177 16.62 -5.52 -28.85
N LEU A 178 17.55 -6.46 -29.05
CA LEU A 178 17.58 -7.30 -30.26
C LEU A 178 16.39 -8.26 -30.31
N GLY A 179 15.97 -8.77 -29.16
CA GLY A 179 14.81 -9.65 -29.04
C GLY A 179 13.50 -8.95 -29.39
N VAL A 180 13.27 -7.76 -28.83
CA VAL A 180 12.07 -6.94 -29.07
C VAL A 180 11.96 -6.41 -30.50
N GLN A 181 13.08 -6.31 -31.22
CA GLN A 181 13.08 -5.97 -32.66
C GLN A 181 12.56 -7.11 -33.53
N SER A 182 12.46 -8.33 -33.00
CA SER A 182 11.92 -9.47 -33.76
C SER A 182 10.41 -9.33 -33.97
N PRO A 183 9.87 -9.80 -35.10
CA PRO A 183 8.42 -9.81 -35.32
C PRO A 183 7.71 -10.97 -34.58
N ASP A 184 8.45 -11.81 -33.85
CA ASP A 184 7.92 -13.03 -33.22
C ASP A 184 7.28 -12.73 -31.86
N LYS A 185 5.95 -12.60 -31.87
CA LYS A 185 5.13 -12.38 -30.66
C LYS A 185 5.25 -13.52 -29.65
N GLY A 186 5.38 -14.77 -30.11
CA GLY A 186 5.55 -15.93 -29.25
C GLY A 186 6.86 -15.89 -28.47
N PHE A 187 7.91 -15.40 -29.12
CA PHE A 187 9.18 -15.14 -28.46
C PHE A 187 9.07 -14.00 -27.43
N HIS A 188 8.40 -12.90 -27.75
CA HIS A 188 8.20 -11.79 -26.80
C HIS A 188 7.55 -12.27 -25.50
N GLU A 189 6.50 -13.08 -25.62
CA GLU A 189 5.80 -13.67 -24.48
C GLU A 189 6.71 -14.57 -23.64
N HIS A 190 7.49 -15.44 -24.28
CA HIS A 190 8.46 -16.31 -23.59
C HIS A 190 9.57 -15.50 -22.90
N LEU A 191 10.10 -14.49 -23.59
CA LEU A 191 11.14 -13.60 -23.07
C LEU A 191 10.66 -12.83 -21.84
N TYR A 192 9.46 -12.25 -21.88
CA TYR A 192 8.90 -11.50 -20.75
C TYR A 192 8.69 -12.40 -19.53
N ARG A 193 8.14 -13.62 -19.71
CA ARG A 193 8.02 -14.60 -18.61
C ARG A 193 9.36 -14.96 -18.02
N ALA A 194 10.35 -15.26 -18.87
CA ALA A 194 11.69 -15.60 -18.42
C ALA A 194 12.34 -14.45 -17.64
N MET A 195 12.23 -13.20 -18.12
CA MET A 195 12.76 -12.02 -17.42
C MET A 195 12.09 -11.80 -16.06
N ILE A 196 10.78 -12.02 -15.95
CA ILE A 196 10.04 -11.91 -14.69
C ILE A 196 10.46 -13.02 -13.71
N GLY A 197 10.55 -14.28 -14.17
CA GLY A 197 11.06 -15.38 -13.36
C GLY A 197 12.52 -15.16 -12.92
N LEU A 198 13.31 -14.51 -13.76
CA LEU A 198 14.66 -14.07 -13.47
C LEU A 198 14.71 -12.72 -12.73
N GLY A 199 13.62 -12.11 -12.29
CA GLY A 199 13.67 -10.84 -11.54
C GLY A 199 14.38 -9.67 -12.27
N LEU A 200 14.49 -9.72 -13.61
CA LEU A 200 15.03 -8.66 -14.47
C LEU A 200 13.93 -7.63 -14.81
N GLU A 201 13.14 -7.27 -13.80
CA GLU A 201 11.94 -6.46 -13.95
C GLU A 201 12.27 -5.03 -14.37
N THR A 202 13.33 -4.45 -13.83
CA THR A 202 13.76 -3.08 -14.16
C THR A 202 14.12 -2.94 -15.63
N GLU A 203 14.91 -3.88 -16.14
CA GLU A 203 15.33 -3.95 -17.54
C GLU A 203 14.13 -4.23 -18.45
N LEU A 204 13.20 -5.08 -18.03
CA LEU A 204 11.98 -5.37 -18.78
C LEU A 204 11.12 -4.11 -18.94
N LEU A 205 10.93 -3.34 -17.86
CA LEU A 205 10.13 -2.12 -17.88
C LEU A 205 10.77 -1.04 -18.77
N GLU A 206 12.09 -0.90 -18.73
CA GLU A 206 12.84 0.08 -19.53
C GLU A 206 12.87 -0.26 -21.03
N TYR A 207 13.14 -1.51 -21.39
CA TYR A 207 13.45 -1.94 -22.77
C TYR A 207 12.39 -2.83 -23.43
N GLY A 208 11.28 -3.12 -22.75
CA GLY A 208 10.19 -3.93 -23.29
C GLY A 208 9.56 -3.31 -24.55
N GLY A 209 9.04 -4.19 -25.42
CA GLY A 209 8.38 -3.81 -26.66
C GLY A 209 6.97 -3.23 -26.48
N PRO A 210 6.33 -2.81 -27.58
CA PRO A 210 4.94 -2.33 -27.56
C PRO A 210 3.96 -3.40 -27.05
N ASP A 211 4.31 -4.68 -27.21
CA ASP A 211 3.50 -5.82 -26.78
C ASP A 211 3.57 -6.09 -25.27
N LEU A 212 4.43 -5.40 -24.51
CA LEU A 212 4.58 -5.64 -23.06
C LEU A 212 3.30 -5.31 -22.28
N VAL A 213 2.66 -4.19 -22.59
CA VAL A 213 1.41 -3.77 -21.94
C VAL A 213 0.29 -4.78 -22.17
N PRO A 214 -0.06 -5.18 -23.41
CA PRO A 214 -1.10 -6.19 -23.62
C PRO A 214 -0.72 -7.54 -23.01
N PHE A 215 0.56 -7.93 -23.02
CA PHE A 215 1.02 -9.13 -22.32
C PHE A 215 0.72 -9.07 -20.81
N LEU A 216 1.14 -8.01 -20.11
CA LEU A 216 0.93 -7.85 -18.67
C LEU A 216 -0.57 -7.76 -18.32
N GLN A 217 -1.38 -7.12 -19.18
CA GLN A 217 -2.83 -7.05 -19.01
C GLN A 217 -3.50 -8.42 -19.16
N ASN A 218 -3.06 -9.23 -20.13
CA ASN A 218 -3.60 -10.57 -20.36
C ASN A 218 -3.13 -11.55 -19.28
N ALA A 219 -1.84 -11.53 -18.93
CA ALA A 219 -1.25 -12.34 -17.88
C ALA A 219 -1.79 -12.00 -16.48
N GLY A 220 -2.21 -10.74 -16.26
CA GLY A 220 -2.89 -10.32 -15.03
C GLY A 220 -4.39 -10.62 -14.98
N ARG A 221 -4.98 -11.16 -16.06
CA ARG A 221 -6.41 -11.54 -16.15
C ARG A 221 -6.66 -13.03 -16.31
N GLN A 222 -5.66 -13.80 -16.72
CA GLN A 222 -5.80 -15.22 -17.04
C GLN A 222 -5.30 -16.08 -15.88
N PRO A 223 -6.15 -16.97 -15.31
CA PRO A 223 -5.62 -18.11 -14.56
C PRO A 223 -4.77 -18.93 -15.53
N ILE A 224 -3.51 -19.13 -15.20
CA ILE A 224 -2.56 -19.90 -16.01
C ILE A 224 -3.14 -21.31 -16.16
N GLN A 225 -3.73 -21.59 -17.32
CA GLN A 225 -4.25 -22.91 -17.68
C GLN A 225 -3.10 -23.76 -18.21
N GLU A 226 -2.29 -24.29 -17.29
CA GLU A 226 -1.58 -25.54 -17.55
C GLU A 226 -2.19 -26.62 -16.66
N VAL A 227 -2.75 -27.65 -17.32
CA VAL A 227 -3.32 -28.93 -16.81
C VAL A 227 -4.86 -29.01 -16.59
N ARG A 228 -5.55 -29.37 -17.69
CA ARG A 228 -6.70 -30.29 -17.87
C ARG A 228 -8.10 -30.08 -17.21
N LEU A 229 -9.09 -29.95 -18.14
CA LEU A 229 -10.45 -30.56 -18.25
C LEU A 229 -11.54 -30.08 -17.25
N VAL A 230 -12.72 -29.58 -17.66
CA VAL A 230 -13.79 -30.14 -18.53
C VAL A 230 -14.63 -28.98 -19.14
N PRO A 231 -15.25 -29.10 -20.34
CA PRO A 231 -16.09 -28.04 -20.89
C PRO A 231 -17.56 -28.18 -20.43
N ALA A 232 -18.16 -27.07 -19.99
CA ALA A 232 -19.62 -26.93 -20.00
C ALA A 232 -20.00 -25.48 -20.31
N ILE A 233 -20.70 -25.34 -21.43
CA ILE A 233 -21.28 -24.11 -21.96
C ILE A 233 -22.60 -23.87 -21.21
N THR A 234 -22.81 -22.66 -20.68
CA THR A 234 -23.98 -21.76 -20.88
C THR A 234 -24.30 -20.88 -19.66
N SER A 235 -24.64 -19.61 -19.97
CA SER A 235 -25.27 -18.55 -19.18
C SER A 235 -24.39 -17.69 -18.24
N ALA A 236 -24.41 -16.37 -18.48
CA ALA A 236 -23.82 -15.29 -17.67
C ALA A 236 -24.83 -14.73 -16.65
N PRO A 237 -24.49 -13.75 -15.77
CA PRO A 237 -23.31 -13.51 -14.91
C PRO A 237 -23.71 -13.49 -13.39
N PRO A 238 -22.81 -13.18 -12.43
CA PRO A 238 -22.76 -11.81 -11.91
C PRO A 238 -21.35 -11.30 -11.52
N LEU A 239 -21.23 -9.97 -11.36
CA LEU A 239 -20.07 -9.28 -10.79
C LEU A 239 -19.80 -9.75 -9.34
N ILE A 240 -18.82 -10.62 -9.12
CA ILE A 240 -18.34 -11.00 -7.78
C ILE A 240 -16.81 -11.19 -7.82
N GLY A 241 -16.15 -10.66 -6.79
CA GLY A 241 -14.70 -10.54 -6.57
C GLY A 241 -13.78 -11.46 -7.39
N HIS A 242 -12.95 -10.84 -8.21
CA HIS A 242 -11.87 -11.52 -8.93
C HIS A 242 -10.83 -12.03 -7.93
N SER A 243 -10.85 -13.34 -7.68
CA SER A 243 -9.74 -14.06 -7.05
C SER A 243 -8.59 -14.11 -8.05
N LEU A 244 -7.45 -13.54 -7.71
CA LEU A 244 -6.27 -13.49 -8.58
C LEU A 244 -5.18 -14.40 -8.00
N THR A 245 -4.55 -15.23 -8.83
CA THR A 245 -3.44 -16.10 -8.40
C THR A 245 -2.19 -15.28 -8.05
N SER A 246 -1.29 -15.80 -7.20
CA SER A 246 0.00 -15.16 -6.83
C SER A 246 0.76 -14.58 -8.04
N ASN A 247 0.76 -15.30 -9.17
CA ASN A 247 1.45 -14.87 -10.38
C ASN A 247 0.74 -13.68 -11.06
N GLU A 248 -0.59 -13.67 -11.13
CA GLU A 248 -1.39 -12.54 -11.63
C GLU A 248 -1.15 -11.26 -10.82
N SER A 249 -0.86 -11.44 -9.52
CA SER A 249 -0.53 -10.34 -8.63
C SER A 249 0.74 -9.60 -9.06
N LYS A 250 1.80 -10.36 -9.36
CA LYS A 250 3.10 -9.87 -9.82
C LYS A 250 3.00 -9.15 -11.17
N TYR A 251 2.28 -9.73 -12.14
CA TYR A 251 2.08 -9.08 -13.45
C TYR A 251 1.37 -7.72 -13.33
N SER A 252 0.37 -7.64 -12.45
CA SER A 252 -0.36 -6.38 -12.24
C SER A 252 0.47 -5.34 -11.49
N GLU A 253 1.29 -5.76 -10.53
CA GLU A 253 2.24 -4.87 -9.84
C GLU A 253 3.29 -4.31 -10.81
N LEU A 254 3.82 -5.16 -11.69
CA LEU A 254 4.72 -4.74 -12.78
C LEU A 254 4.05 -3.76 -13.72
N LEU A 255 2.77 -3.98 -14.05
CA LEU A 255 2.01 -3.07 -14.89
C LEU A 255 1.79 -1.70 -14.21
N ALA A 256 1.54 -1.67 -12.89
CA ALA A 256 1.48 -0.42 -12.14
C ALA A 256 2.82 0.31 -12.18
N ARG A 257 3.93 -0.38 -11.94
CA ARG A 257 5.30 0.18 -12.02
C ARG A 257 5.61 0.70 -13.42
N TYR A 258 5.21 -0.02 -14.47
CA TYR A 258 5.34 0.42 -15.87
C TYR A 258 4.64 1.78 -16.09
N TYR A 259 3.38 1.91 -15.67
CA TYR A 259 2.64 3.14 -15.84
C TYR A 259 3.20 4.31 -15.03
N VAL A 260 3.70 4.07 -13.81
CA VAL A 260 4.42 5.09 -13.04
C VAL A 260 5.65 5.57 -13.80
N MET A 261 6.45 4.65 -14.35
CA MET A 261 7.66 4.99 -15.10
C MET A 261 7.35 5.80 -16.38
N LYS A 262 6.25 5.48 -17.07
CA LYS A 262 5.78 6.21 -18.26
C LYS A 262 4.99 7.48 -17.94
N ARG A 263 4.91 7.90 -16.67
CA ARG A 263 4.14 9.06 -16.17
C ARG A 263 2.62 8.96 -16.44
N GLN A 264 2.10 7.75 -16.63
CA GLN A 264 0.67 7.48 -16.78
C GLN A 264 0.05 7.24 -15.39
N HIS A 265 0.06 8.27 -14.56
CA HIS A 265 -0.26 8.18 -13.12
C HIS A 265 -1.70 7.72 -12.85
N LEU A 266 -2.66 8.13 -13.69
CA LEU A 266 -4.06 7.73 -13.54
C LEU A 266 -4.25 6.21 -13.72
N LEU A 267 -3.65 5.62 -14.76
CA LEU A 267 -3.73 4.18 -15.01
C LEU A 267 -3.03 3.38 -13.91
N ALA A 268 -1.90 3.88 -13.41
CA ALA A 268 -1.20 3.29 -12.27
C ALA A 268 -2.10 3.28 -11.02
N ALA A 269 -2.76 4.39 -10.70
CA ALA A 269 -3.66 4.50 -9.54
C ALA A 269 -4.82 3.48 -9.62
N HIS A 270 -5.43 3.32 -10.80
CA HIS A 270 -6.51 2.34 -11.00
C HIS A 270 -6.05 0.89 -10.80
N ILE A 271 -4.83 0.55 -11.27
CA ILE A 271 -4.30 -0.79 -11.05
C ILE A 271 -4.01 -1.01 -9.58
N LEU A 272 -3.35 -0.07 -8.92
CA LEU A 272 -3.03 -0.15 -7.48
C LEU A 272 -4.29 -0.30 -6.63
N LEU A 273 -5.38 0.42 -6.97
CA LEU A 273 -6.69 0.23 -6.35
C LEU A 273 -7.19 -1.21 -6.52
N ARG A 274 -7.12 -1.75 -7.75
CA ARG A 274 -7.49 -3.15 -8.00
C ARG A 274 -6.60 -4.14 -7.26
N LEU A 275 -5.30 -3.85 -7.07
CA LEU A 275 -4.41 -4.70 -6.25
C LEU A 275 -4.87 -4.72 -4.80
N ALA A 276 -5.26 -3.56 -4.25
CA ALA A 276 -5.69 -3.42 -2.87
C ALA A 276 -7.03 -4.13 -2.60
N GLU A 277 -7.96 -4.08 -3.54
CA GLU A 277 -9.31 -4.68 -3.43
C GLU A 277 -9.32 -6.21 -3.57
N ARG A 278 -8.17 -6.84 -3.80
CA ARG A 278 -8.07 -8.29 -3.92
C ARG A 278 -8.42 -8.99 -2.62
N ARG A 279 -9.23 -10.05 -2.75
CA ARG A 279 -9.47 -11.01 -1.68
C ARG A 279 -8.24 -11.91 -1.54
N SER A 280 -7.76 -12.09 -0.32
CA SER A 280 -6.72 -13.08 -0.03
C SER A 280 -7.32 -14.47 -0.14
N THR A 281 -6.64 -15.37 -0.84
CA THR A 281 -6.94 -16.81 -0.85
C THR A 281 -6.09 -17.51 0.19
N ASP A 282 -6.55 -18.66 0.69
CA ASP A 282 -5.82 -19.50 1.67
C ASP A 282 -4.51 -20.10 1.11
N SER A 283 -4.16 -19.81 -0.15
CA SER A 283 -3.00 -20.32 -0.85
C SER A 283 -1.78 -19.39 -0.70
N GLY A 284 -1.08 -19.46 0.43
CA GLY A 284 0.32 -19.05 0.62
C GLY A 284 0.72 -17.57 0.51
N ASP A 285 0.01 -16.75 -0.28
CA ASP A 285 0.23 -15.31 -0.46
C ASP A 285 -0.98 -14.54 0.08
N SER A 286 -1.18 -14.58 1.39
CA SER A 286 -2.21 -13.77 2.03
C SER A 286 -1.80 -12.29 1.99
N LEU A 287 -2.54 -11.51 1.20
CA LEU A 287 -2.36 -10.06 1.13
C LEU A 287 -2.71 -9.44 2.50
N THR A 288 -1.72 -8.90 3.18
CA THR A 288 -1.90 -8.27 4.51
C THR A 288 -2.60 -6.91 4.39
N LEU A 289 -3.26 -6.46 5.47
CA LEU A 289 -3.89 -5.13 5.50
C LEU A 289 -2.84 -4.02 5.33
N GLU A 290 -1.61 -4.24 5.82
CA GLU A 290 -0.48 -3.32 5.66
C GLU A 290 -0.05 -3.19 4.19
N GLN A 291 0.00 -4.30 3.44
CA GLN A 291 0.27 -4.28 2.01
C GLN A 291 -0.85 -3.59 1.24
N ARG A 292 -2.13 -3.82 1.61
CA ARG A 292 -3.27 -3.06 1.04
C ARG A 292 -3.13 -1.56 1.29
N ARG A 293 -2.70 -1.17 2.50
CA ARG A 293 -2.46 0.22 2.86
C ARG A 293 -1.35 0.82 1.99
N GLN A 294 -0.25 0.09 1.76
CA GLN A 294 0.83 0.52 0.87
C GLN A 294 0.36 0.70 -0.58
N TYR A 295 -0.48 -0.19 -1.09
CA TYR A 295 -1.06 -0.05 -2.43
C TYR A 295 -1.99 1.17 -2.53
N LEU A 296 -2.90 1.36 -1.57
CA LEU A 296 -3.80 2.53 -1.55
C LEU A 296 -3.04 3.84 -1.35
N SER A 297 -2.05 3.90 -0.44
CA SER A 297 -1.24 5.10 -0.24
C SER A 297 -0.45 5.47 -1.49
N SER A 298 0.08 4.45 -2.19
CA SER A 298 0.74 4.64 -3.48
C SER A 298 -0.25 5.12 -4.54
N ALA A 299 -1.48 4.58 -4.57
CA ALA A 299 -2.52 5.01 -5.49
C ALA A 299 -2.91 6.48 -5.27
N VAL A 300 -3.10 6.90 -4.01
CA VAL A 300 -3.35 8.31 -3.63
C VAL A 300 -2.21 9.20 -4.10
N LEU A 301 -0.96 8.79 -3.88
CA LEU A 301 0.21 9.55 -4.35
C LEU A 301 0.21 9.71 -5.87
N GLN A 302 -0.08 8.64 -6.62
CA GLN A 302 -0.17 8.72 -8.09
C GLN A 302 -1.35 9.60 -8.54
N ALA A 303 -2.52 9.50 -7.90
CA ALA A 303 -3.65 10.37 -8.20
C ALA A 303 -3.34 11.86 -7.94
N LYS A 304 -2.63 12.17 -6.85
CA LYS A 304 -2.13 13.54 -6.55
C LYS A 304 -1.13 14.03 -7.59
N ASN A 305 -0.25 13.15 -8.07
CA ASN A 305 0.69 13.51 -9.14
C ASN A 305 -0.04 13.78 -10.47
N ALA A 306 -1.10 13.02 -10.77
CA ALA A 306 -1.93 13.24 -11.96
C ALA A 306 -2.64 14.60 -11.90
N SER A 307 -3.28 14.92 -10.77
CA SER A 307 -3.99 16.19 -10.60
C SER A 307 -3.05 17.41 -10.64
N ASN A 308 -1.83 17.28 -10.14
CA ASN A 308 -0.82 18.34 -10.23
C ASN A 308 -0.31 18.55 -11.66
N SER A 309 -0.14 17.47 -12.45
CA SER A 309 0.39 17.55 -13.81
C SER A 309 -0.58 18.14 -14.84
N ASP A 310 -1.89 17.94 -14.67
CA ASP A 310 -2.94 18.41 -15.60
C ASP A 310 -3.48 19.82 -15.26
N SER A 311 -2.96 20.46 -14.20
CA SER A 311 -3.38 21.80 -13.75
C SER A 311 -3.12 22.94 -14.76
N LEU A 312 -2.44 22.66 -15.88
CA LEU A 312 -2.16 23.64 -16.94
C LEU A 312 -3.05 23.50 -18.18
N VAL A 313 -3.77 22.38 -18.38
CA VAL A 313 -4.60 22.16 -19.58
C VAL A 313 -5.86 21.36 -19.26
N ALA A 314 -7.02 21.99 -19.39
CA ALA A 314 -8.39 21.43 -19.46
C ALA A 314 -9.25 21.44 -18.17
N SER A 315 -10.09 22.47 -18.10
CA SER A 315 -11.19 22.71 -17.15
C SER A 315 -12.41 21.75 -17.27
N THR A 316 -12.29 20.63 -18.00
CA THR A 316 -13.36 19.63 -18.17
C THR A 316 -12.97 18.20 -17.79
N ARG A 317 -11.68 17.90 -17.57
CA ARG A 317 -11.21 16.59 -17.06
C ARG A 317 -11.03 16.53 -15.55
N GLY A 318 -10.78 17.67 -14.90
CA GLY A 318 -10.56 17.75 -13.45
C GLY A 318 -11.70 17.25 -12.56
N THR A 319 -12.93 17.11 -13.07
CA THR A 319 -14.06 16.56 -12.30
C THR A 319 -13.98 15.04 -12.13
N PHE A 320 -13.53 14.30 -13.13
CA PHE A 320 -13.36 12.84 -13.02
C PHE A 320 -12.11 12.48 -12.20
N ASP A 321 -11.05 13.28 -12.30
CA ASP A 321 -9.79 13.06 -11.59
C ASP A 321 -9.89 13.40 -10.09
N ASN A 322 -10.65 14.44 -9.74
CA ASN A 322 -10.92 14.77 -8.33
C ASN A 322 -11.79 13.71 -7.64
N GLY A 323 -12.77 13.13 -8.36
CA GLY A 323 -13.60 12.05 -7.84
C GLY A 323 -12.82 10.76 -7.54
N LEU A 324 -11.81 10.43 -8.34
CA LEU A 324 -10.92 9.29 -8.04
C LEU A 324 -10.07 9.55 -6.80
N LEU A 325 -9.52 10.76 -6.65
CA LEU A 325 -8.71 11.10 -5.47
C LEU A 325 -9.54 11.01 -4.19
N GLU A 326 -10.74 11.60 -4.18
CA GLU A 326 -11.68 11.52 -3.06
C GLU A 326 -12.07 10.08 -2.74
N LEU A 327 -12.33 9.25 -3.76
CA LEU A 327 -12.60 7.82 -3.59
C LEU A 327 -11.43 7.08 -2.94
N LEU A 328 -10.20 7.35 -3.38
CA LEU A 328 -9.00 6.70 -2.86
C LEU A 328 -8.69 7.12 -1.43
N GLU A 329 -8.81 8.41 -1.12
CA GLU A 329 -8.65 8.93 0.25
C GLU A 329 -9.73 8.37 1.18
N GLY A 330 -10.98 8.29 0.70
CA GLY A 330 -12.07 7.67 1.44
C GLY A 330 -11.82 6.18 1.71
N LYS A 331 -11.38 5.41 0.70
CA LYS A 331 -11.02 3.99 0.86
C LYS A 331 -9.84 3.78 1.80
N LEU A 332 -8.85 4.67 1.78
CA LEU A 332 -7.71 4.61 2.68
C LEU A 332 -8.15 4.84 4.14
N ALA A 333 -9.03 5.81 4.40
CA ALA A 333 -9.61 6.03 5.72
C ALA A 333 -10.44 4.83 6.21
N VAL A 334 -11.25 4.22 5.33
CA VAL A 334 -12.00 2.99 5.66
C VAL A 334 -11.06 1.83 5.99
N LEU A 335 -9.95 1.68 5.27
CA LEU A 335 -8.95 0.66 5.58
C LEU A 335 -8.26 0.93 6.93
N GLU A 336 -8.00 2.18 7.29
CA GLU A 336 -7.47 2.52 8.62
C GLU A 336 -8.44 2.13 9.74
N PHE A 337 -9.75 2.35 9.56
CA PHE A 337 -10.76 1.82 10.49
C PHE A 337 -10.71 0.30 10.55
N GLN A 338 -10.63 -0.36 9.41
CA GLN A 338 -10.53 -1.82 9.34
C GLN A 338 -9.31 -2.37 10.10
N MET A 339 -8.15 -1.70 10.01
CA MET A 339 -6.94 -2.06 10.75
C MET A 339 -7.13 -1.86 12.27
N LYS A 340 -7.65 -0.70 12.70
CA LYS A 340 -7.92 -0.43 14.13
C LYS A 340 -8.91 -1.45 14.72
N ILE A 341 -10.00 -1.76 14.00
CA ILE A 341 -10.98 -2.77 14.43
C ILE A 341 -10.30 -4.13 14.59
N LYS A 342 -9.44 -4.52 13.63
CA LYS A 342 -8.69 -5.78 13.73
C LYS A 342 -7.81 -5.82 14.99
N GLU A 343 -7.06 -4.75 15.27
CA GLU A 343 -6.20 -4.64 16.45
C GLU A 343 -7.01 -4.78 17.76
N GLU A 344 -8.17 -4.12 17.87
CA GLU A 344 -9.06 -4.25 19.03
C GLU A 344 -9.66 -5.66 19.17
N LEU A 345 -10.04 -6.30 18.06
CA LEU A 345 -10.54 -7.68 18.08
C LEU A 345 -9.46 -8.68 18.51
N GLU A 346 -8.22 -8.48 18.06
CA GLU A 346 -7.07 -9.28 18.49
C GLU A 346 -6.75 -9.07 19.98
N ALA A 347 -6.90 -7.84 20.49
CA ALA A 347 -6.74 -7.53 21.91
C ALA A 347 -7.83 -8.23 22.77
N ILE A 348 -9.09 -8.21 22.32
CA ILE A 348 -10.20 -8.93 22.97
C ILE A 348 -9.93 -10.44 22.95
N GLY A 349 -9.46 -10.98 21.82
CA GLY A 349 -9.11 -12.39 21.69
C GLY A 349 -7.95 -12.82 22.60
N SER A 350 -6.94 -11.97 22.79
CA SER A 350 -5.74 -12.27 23.57
C SER A 350 -5.95 -12.20 25.10
N SER A 351 -6.98 -11.48 25.55
CA SER A 351 -7.36 -11.36 26.98
C SER A 351 -7.60 -12.72 27.68
N LEU A 352 -7.96 -13.75 26.90
CA LEU A 352 -8.21 -15.09 27.42
C LEU A 352 -6.92 -15.88 27.72
N ASP A 353 -5.82 -15.63 27.00
CA ASP A 353 -4.57 -16.37 27.20
C ASP A 353 -3.92 -16.02 28.55
N ASP A 354 -4.04 -14.75 28.99
CA ASP A 354 -3.50 -14.28 30.28
C ASP A 354 -4.33 -14.75 31.50
N SER A 355 -5.63 -15.02 31.33
CA SER A 355 -6.52 -15.48 32.41
C SER A 355 -6.57 -17.00 32.57
N SER A 356 -6.15 -17.75 31.55
CA SER A 356 -6.13 -19.23 31.55
C SER A 356 -5.16 -19.87 32.55
N ASN A 357 -4.23 -19.10 33.13
CA ASN A 357 -3.30 -19.59 34.15
C ASN A 357 -3.86 -19.59 35.59
N MET A 358 -5.06 -19.05 35.85
CA MET A 358 -5.64 -19.06 37.20
C MET A 358 -7.17 -19.27 37.20
N SER A 359 -7.56 -20.48 37.59
CA SER A 359 -8.85 -20.88 38.17
C SER A 359 -10.00 -21.22 37.22
N GLU A 360 -10.22 -22.53 37.07
CA GLU A 360 -11.56 -23.11 36.85
C GLU A 360 -12.51 -22.65 37.99
N LEU A 361 -13.80 -22.53 37.69
CA LEU A 361 -14.95 -22.28 38.60
C LEU A 361 -15.60 -20.88 38.56
N THR A 362 -16.02 -20.36 37.39
CA THR A 362 -17.23 -19.49 37.31
C THR A 362 -17.98 -19.63 35.96
N PRO A 363 -19.33 -19.52 35.94
CA PRO A 363 -20.13 -19.61 34.71
C PRO A 363 -20.11 -18.36 33.80
N ASN A 364 -19.50 -17.24 34.24
CA ASN A 364 -19.31 -16.07 33.38
C ASN A 364 -18.14 -16.27 32.38
N LEU A 365 -17.19 -17.15 32.71
CA LEU A 365 -16.02 -17.46 31.86
C LEU A 365 -16.40 -18.12 30.52
N THR A 366 -17.53 -18.83 30.46
CA THR A 366 -17.95 -19.53 29.22
C THR A 366 -18.47 -18.57 28.15
N VAL A 367 -19.12 -17.47 28.55
CA VAL A 367 -19.60 -16.43 27.63
C VAL A 367 -18.43 -15.61 27.11
N ASP A 368 -17.49 -15.23 27.98
CA ASP A 368 -16.29 -14.47 27.62
C ASP A 368 -15.36 -15.28 26.69
N ALA A 369 -15.21 -16.58 26.92
CA ALA A 369 -14.46 -17.47 26.02
C ALA A 369 -15.12 -17.61 24.64
N SER A 370 -16.45 -17.65 24.57
CA SER A 370 -17.17 -17.69 23.29
C SER A 370 -17.04 -16.38 22.50
N LEU A 371 -17.06 -15.24 23.20
CA LEU A 371 -16.86 -13.92 22.61
C LEU A 371 -15.42 -13.74 22.12
N ALA A 372 -14.42 -14.18 22.88
CA ALA A 372 -13.01 -14.13 22.50
C ALA A 372 -12.72 -14.99 21.26
N ASN A 373 -13.27 -16.21 21.19
CA ASN A 373 -13.16 -17.05 20.00
C ASN A 373 -13.84 -16.40 18.78
N THR A 374 -15.03 -15.84 18.97
CA THR A 374 -15.73 -15.11 17.90
C THR A 374 -14.94 -13.87 17.45
N ALA A 375 -14.30 -13.15 18.38
CA ALA A 375 -13.43 -12.02 18.09
C ALA A 375 -12.22 -12.44 17.26
N GLN A 376 -11.58 -13.57 17.60
CA GLN A 376 -10.43 -14.09 16.86
C GLN A 376 -10.80 -14.57 15.45
N GLU A 377 -11.96 -15.21 15.28
CA GLU A 377 -12.48 -15.58 13.96
C GLU A 377 -12.79 -14.34 13.12
N LYS A 378 -13.43 -13.34 13.71
CA LYS A 378 -13.73 -12.05 13.06
C LYS A 378 -12.46 -11.27 12.73
N ALA A 379 -11.41 -11.34 13.55
CA ALA A 379 -10.10 -10.74 13.28
C ALA A 379 -9.38 -11.40 12.09
N LYS A 380 -9.62 -12.70 11.85
CA LYS A 380 -9.13 -13.38 10.64
C LYS A 380 -9.97 -12.98 9.42
N ASP A 381 -11.29 -12.99 9.53
CA ASP A 381 -12.21 -12.65 8.43
C ASP A 381 -12.05 -11.19 7.95
N ILE A 382 -11.88 -10.24 8.87
CA ILE A 382 -11.66 -8.83 8.52
C ILE A 382 -10.35 -8.61 7.76
N SER A 383 -9.40 -9.55 7.81
CA SER A 383 -8.14 -9.45 7.07
C SER A 383 -8.24 -9.97 5.63
N LEU A 384 -9.37 -10.58 5.23
CA LEU A 384 -9.48 -11.26 3.95
C LEU A 384 -9.70 -10.34 2.75
N ASP A 385 -10.42 -9.25 2.92
CA ASP A 385 -10.82 -8.32 1.85
C ASP A 385 -11.10 -6.92 2.39
N LEU A 386 -11.10 -5.93 1.51
CA LEU A 386 -11.52 -4.56 1.88
C LEU A 386 -13.04 -4.54 2.12
N LYS A 387 -13.42 -4.29 3.37
CA LYS A 387 -14.83 -4.18 3.75
C LYS A 387 -15.34 -2.76 3.51
N SER A 388 -16.63 -2.62 3.29
CA SER A 388 -17.27 -1.29 3.23
C SER A 388 -17.45 -0.73 4.64
N LEU A 389 -17.54 0.60 4.75
CA LEU A 389 -17.77 1.27 6.04
C LEU A 389 -19.02 0.75 6.76
N THR A 390 -20.11 0.50 6.02
CA THR A 390 -21.37 -0.03 6.56
C THR A 390 -21.22 -1.43 7.14
N VAL A 391 -20.44 -2.30 6.48
CA VAL A 391 -20.16 -3.66 6.95
C VAL A 391 -19.28 -3.60 8.19
N LEU A 392 -18.22 -2.79 8.18
CA LEU A 392 -17.37 -2.58 9.35
C LEU A 392 -18.17 -2.12 10.57
N TYR A 393 -19.13 -1.21 10.37
CA TYR A 393 -19.93 -0.68 11.47
C TYR A 393 -20.88 -1.72 12.04
N ASN A 394 -21.68 -2.37 11.19
CA ASN A 394 -22.76 -3.26 11.65
C ASN A 394 -22.28 -4.65 12.07
N GLU A 395 -21.25 -5.20 11.41
CA GLU A 395 -20.82 -6.58 11.63
C GLU A 395 -19.59 -6.72 12.55
N TYR A 396 -18.86 -5.62 12.79
CA TYR A 396 -17.63 -5.64 13.61
C TYR A 396 -17.65 -4.58 14.72
N ALA A 397 -17.85 -3.30 14.42
CA ALA A 397 -17.73 -2.26 15.46
C ALA A 397 -18.88 -2.34 16.50
N LEU A 398 -20.13 -2.46 16.04
CA LEU A 398 -21.29 -2.54 16.92
C LEU A 398 -21.37 -3.83 17.78
N PRO A 399 -21.19 -5.05 17.23
CA PRO A 399 -21.33 -6.28 18.01
C PRO A 399 -20.29 -6.45 19.12
N PHE A 400 -19.11 -5.85 18.95
CA PHE A 400 -18.02 -5.86 19.92
C PHE A 400 -17.97 -4.58 20.78
N GLU A 401 -18.99 -3.73 20.70
CA GLU A 401 -19.14 -2.51 21.51
C GLU A 401 -17.93 -1.56 21.41
N LEU A 402 -17.34 -1.45 20.22
CA LEU A 402 -16.18 -0.57 19.95
C LEU A 402 -16.65 0.88 19.74
N TRP A 403 -17.24 1.49 20.78
CA TRP A 403 -17.94 2.76 20.67
C TRP A 403 -17.08 3.94 20.19
N GLU A 404 -15.78 3.96 20.53
CA GLU A 404 -14.85 5.00 20.01
C GLU A 404 -14.76 4.95 18.49
N LEU A 405 -14.61 3.74 17.91
CA LEU A 405 -14.54 3.53 16.47
C LEU A 405 -15.90 3.76 15.81
N CYS A 406 -17.00 3.33 16.44
CA CYS A 406 -18.36 3.64 15.98
C CYS A 406 -18.56 5.15 15.79
N LEU A 407 -18.14 5.97 16.76
CA LEU A 407 -18.22 7.42 16.64
C LEU A 407 -17.34 7.93 15.50
N GLU A 408 -16.05 7.58 15.47
CA GLU A 408 -15.14 8.04 14.39
C GLU A 408 -15.72 7.71 12.99
N MET A 409 -16.31 6.53 12.82
CA MET A 409 -16.93 6.10 11.56
C MET A 409 -18.21 6.89 11.22
N LEU A 410 -19.06 7.20 12.20
CA LEU A 410 -20.28 8.00 11.99
C LEU A 410 -19.95 9.44 11.58
N TYR A 411 -18.93 10.04 12.20
CA TYR A 411 -18.44 11.36 11.81
C TYR A 411 -17.79 11.34 10.43
N PHE A 412 -17.00 10.31 10.11
CA PHE A 412 -16.43 10.14 8.78
C PHE A 412 -17.51 10.01 7.68
N ALA A 413 -18.59 9.27 7.95
CA ALA A 413 -19.72 9.15 7.03
C ALA A 413 -20.55 10.44 6.86
N SER A 414 -20.19 11.54 7.53
CA SER A 414 -20.91 12.82 7.48
C SER A 414 -22.39 12.71 7.87
N TYR A 415 -22.73 11.80 8.80
CA TYR A 415 -24.02 11.87 9.52
C TYR A 415 -24.16 13.18 10.34
N SER A 416 -23.08 13.96 10.43
CA SER A 416 -22.93 15.23 11.15
C SER A 416 -23.67 16.42 10.55
N GLY A 417 -24.39 16.28 9.44
CA GLY A 417 -25.28 17.34 8.93
C GLY A 417 -26.42 17.68 9.89
N ASP A 418 -26.73 16.77 10.83
CA ASP A 418 -27.72 16.96 11.88
C ASP A 418 -27.09 16.60 13.23
N ALA A 419 -26.57 17.60 13.95
CA ALA A 419 -25.97 17.45 15.29
C ALA A 419 -26.96 16.85 16.32
N ASP A 420 -28.23 16.72 15.95
CA ASP A 420 -29.32 16.16 16.72
C ASP A 420 -29.65 14.69 16.38
N SER A 421 -28.85 14.03 15.54
CA SER A 421 -29.01 12.60 15.26
C SER A 421 -29.01 11.78 16.56
N SER A 422 -30.15 11.18 16.87
CA SER A 422 -30.36 10.37 18.08
C SER A 422 -29.32 9.25 18.22
N ILE A 423 -28.82 8.74 17.10
CA ILE A 423 -27.81 7.69 17.05
C ILE A 423 -26.46 8.18 17.60
N LEU A 424 -26.04 9.40 17.23
CA LEU A 424 -24.80 9.99 17.74
C LEU A 424 -24.87 10.22 19.25
N ARG A 425 -25.99 10.78 19.74
CA ARG A 425 -26.20 11.01 21.18
C ARG A 425 -26.22 9.70 21.97
N GLU A 426 -26.93 8.69 21.48
CA GLU A 426 -26.99 7.36 22.08
C GLU A 426 -25.61 6.68 22.12
N THR A 427 -24.83 6.78 21.02
CA THR A 427 -23.50 6.17 20.95
C THR A 427 -22.53 6.84 21.93
N TRP A 428 -22.58 8.17 22.04
CA TRP A 428 -21.83 8.92 23.05
C TRP A 428 -22.24 8.53 24.48
N ALA A 429 -23.55 8.39 24.76
CA ALA A 429 -24.03 7.98 26.07
C ALA A 429 -23.49 6.60 26.46
N ARG A 430 -23.55 5.62 25.54
CA ARG A 430 -23.00 4.27 25.75
C ARG A 430 -21.49 4.26 25.96
N LEU A 431 -20.75 5.05 25.18
CA LEU A 431 -19.30 5.18 25.35
C LEU A 431 -18.95 5.69 26.75
N ILE A 432 -19.64 6.76 27.19
CA ILE A 432 -19.40 7.35 28.50
C ILE A 432 -19.83 6.38 29.60
N ASP A 433 -20.98 5.72 29.50
CA ASP A 433 -21.43 4.74 30.50
C ASP A 433 -20.47 3.55 30.62
N GLN A 434 -19.91 3.07 29.50
CA GLN A 434 -18.89 2.02 29.50
C GLN A 434 -17.60 2.51 30.18
N ALA A 435 -17.13 3.72 29.88
CA ALA A 435 -15.93 4.30 30.51
C ALA A 435 -16.12 4.53 32.02
N LEU A 436 -17.30 5.04 32.41
CA LEU A 436 -17.72 5.23 33.79
C LEU A 436 -17.79 3.92 34.59
N SER A 437 -18.12 2.81 33.92
CA SER A 437 -18.18 1.47 34.52
C SER A 437 -16.78 0.84 34.67
N ARG A 438 -15.84 1.15 33.77
CA ARG A 438 -14.48 0.59 33.79
C ARG A 438 -13.53 1.33 34.74
N GLY A 439 -13.57 2.66 34.74
CA GLY A 439 -12.55 3.48 35.42
C GLY A 439 -13.06 4.78 36.03
N GLY A 440 -14.39 4.91 36.23
CA GLY A 440 -14.98 6.07 36.88
C GLY A 440 -14.92 7.35 36.04
N ILE A 441 -14.96 8.50 36.72
CA ILE A 441 -14.97 9.83 36.07
C ILE A 441 -13.64 10.12 35.38
N ALA A 442 -12.52 9.68 35.97
CA ALA A 442 -11.20 9.90 35.39
C ALA A 442 -11.08 9.26 33.99
N GLU A 443 -11.52 8.00 33.83
CA GLU A 443 -11.49 7.32 32.53
C GLU A 443 -12.48 7.93 31.54
N ALA A 444 -13.70 8.27 31.98
CA ALA A 444 -14.67 8.94 31.12
C ALA A 444 -14.17 10.30 30.60
N CYS A 445 -13.47 11.07 31.44
CA CYS A 445 -12.82 12.33 31.05
C CYS A 445 -11.67 12.10 30.06
N SER A 446 -10.87 11.05 30.25
CA SER A 446 -9.78 10.66 29.36
C SER A 446 -10.31 10.26 27.97
N VAL A 447 -11.34 9.42 27.92
CA VAL A 447 -12.04 8.98 26.70
C VAL A 447 -12.64 10.17 25.96
N LEU A 448 -13.36 11.05 26.67
CA LEU A 448 -13.95 12.26 26.09
C LEU A 448 -12.87 13.15 25.45
N LYS A 449 -11.74 13.36 26.13
CA LYS A 449 -10.62 14.13 25.58
C LYS A 449 -10.04 13.46 24.33
N ARG A 450 -9.84 12.15 24.36
CA ARG A 450 -9.26 11.36 23.26
C ARG A 450 -10.15 11.38 22.01
N VAL A 451 -11.41 10.98 22.15
CA VAL A 451 -12.36 10.86 21.02
C VAL A 451 -12.85 12.23 20.57
N GLY A 452 -13.21 13.10 21.52
CA GLY A 452 -13.75 14.43 21.21
C GLY A 452 -12.77 15.26 20.37
N SER A 453 -11.47 15.23 20.69
CA SER A 453 -10.46 15.97 19.92
C SER A 453 -10.24 15.44 18.50
N ARG A 454 -10.47 14.15 18.24
CA ARG A 454 -10.39 13.57 16.88
C ARG A 454 -11.59 13.97 16.03
N VAL A 455 -12.76 13.98 16.66
CA VAL A 455 -14.06 14.20 16.03
C VAL A 455 -14.38 15.69 15.83
N TYR A 456 -13.86 16.58 16.66
CA TYR A 456 -14.25 17.99 16.67
C TYR A 456 -13.87 18.73 15.37
N PRO A 457 -14.86 19.20 14.58
CA PRO A 457 -14.62 19.86 13.28
C PRO A 457 -14.11 21.30 13.41
N GLY A 458 -14.20 21.92 14.59
CA GLY A 458 -13.64 23.25 14.87
C GLY A 458 -14.66 24.38 15.05
N ASP A 459 -15.90 24.18 14.59
CA ASP A 459 -16.96 25.21 14.53
C ASP A 459 -18.00 25.10 15.66
N GLY A 460 -17.79 24.21 16.63
CA GLY A 460 -18.75 23.95 17.71
C GLY A 460 -19.96 23.11 17.30
N ALA A 461 -20.15 22.85 16.00
CA ALA A 461 -21.27 22.09 15.46
C ALA A 461 -20.83 20.66 15.16
N GLY A 462 -21.15 19.73 16.05
CA GLY A 462 -20.92 18.31 15.79
C GLY A 462 -20.80 17.44 17.03
N LEU A 463 -20.34 18.00 18.15
CA LEU A 463 -20.34 17.27 19.44
C LEU A 463 -21.63 17.60 20.22
N PRO A 464 -22.34 16.60 20.76
CA PRO A 464 -23.49 16.81 21.65
C PRO A 464 -23.00 17.24 23.04
N LEU A 465 -22.38 18.42 23.11
CA LEU A 465 -21.71 18.95 24.31
C LEU A 465 -22.69 19.16 25.46
N ASP A 466 -23.95 19.50 25.16
CA ASP A 466 -25.02 19.62 26.13
C ASP A 466 -25.27 18.29 26.86
N THR A 467 -25.48 17.22 26.11
CA THR A 467 -25.78 15.89 26.66
C THR A 467 -24.58 15.35 27.43
N LEU A 468 -23.37 15.46 26.86
CA LEU A 468 -22.12 15.02 27.47
C LEU A 468 -21.80 15.76 28.77
N CYS A 469 -21.91 17.10 28.76
CA CYS A 469 -21.67 17.93 29.94
C CYS A 469 -22.65 17.55 31.07
N LEU A 470 -23.95 17.45 30.75
CA LEU A 470 -24.95 17.13 31.76
C LEU A 470 -24.77 15.72 32.34
N GLN A 471 -24.46 14.72 31.50
CA GLN A 471 -24.24 13.34 31.94
C GLN A 471 -23.03 13.24 32.86
N LEU A 472 -21.89 13.82 32.47
CA LEU A 472 -20.66 13.76 33.27
C LEU A 472 -20.76 14.54 34.57
N GLU A 473 -21.37 15.73 34.57
CA GLU A 473 -21.52 16.54 35.79
C GLU A 473 -22.47 15.89 36.81
N LYS A 474 -23.55 15.25 36.34
CA LYS A 474 -24.43 14.45 37.20
C LYS A 474 -23.70 13.23 37.77
N ALA A 475 -23.04 12.46 36.90
CA ALA A 475 -22.29 11.27 37.29
C ALA A 475 -21.18 11.60 38.30
N ALA A 476 -20.50 12.73 38.11
CA ALA A 476 -19.46 13.21 39.00
C ALA A 476 -20.02 13.64 40.36
N LEU A 477 -21.15 14.35 40.38
CA LEU A 477 -21.82 14.72 41.62
C LEU A 477 -22.30 13.49 42.40
N GLU A 478 -22.89 12.51 41.73
CA GLU A 478 -23.39 11.28 42.36
C GLU A 478 -22.26 10.43 42.95
N ARG A 479 -21.16 10.23 42.21
CA ARG A 479 -19.98 9.49 42.69
C ARG A 479 -19.23 10.20 43.81
N SER A 480 -19.15 11.54 43.74
CA SER A 480 -18.58 12.36 44.81
C SER A 480 -19.44 12.33 46.07
N ALA A 481 -20.76 12.46 45.94
CA ALA A 481 -21.69 12.47 47.08
C ALA A 481 -21.80 11.09 47.76
N SER A 482 -21.67 10.01 46.99
CA SER A 482 -21.63 8.64 47.52
C SER A 482 -20.27 8.24 48.10
N GLY A 483 -19.22 9.05 47.88
CA GLY A 483 -17.86 8.76 48.35
C GLY A 483 -17.17 7.61 47.61
N VAL A 484 -17.71 7.19 46.45
CA VAL A 484 -17.18 6.10 45.63
C VAL A 484 -15.87 6.51 44.95
N GLU A 485 -15.75 7.79 44.58
CA GLU A 485 -14.59 8.32 43.85
C GLU A 485 -14.26 9.76 44.31
N LEU A 486 -12.97 10.07 44.42
CA LEU A 486 -12.50 11.44 44.65
C LEU A 486 -12.47 12.18 43.31
N VAL A 487 -13.58 12.81 42.96
CA VAL A 487 -13.72 13.57 41.71
C VAL A 487 -13.30 15.02 41.93
N GLY A 488 -12.32 15.51 41.17
CA GLY A 488 -11.94 16.90 41.16
C GLY A 488 -13.06 17.78 40.59
N ASP A 489 -13.13 19.02 41.07
CA ASP A 489 -14.06 20.02 40.52
C ASP A 489 -13.64 20.50 39.11
N GLU A 490 -12.44 20.14 38.68
CA GLU A 490 -11.81 20.64 37.44
C GLU A 490 -11.79 19.60 36.31
N ASP A 491 -12.02 18.33 36.62
CA ASP A 491 -11.76 17.21 35.70
C ASP A 491 -12.70 17.25 34.49
N VAL A 492 -14.00 17.44 34.71
CA VAL A 492 -15.03 17.49 33.65
C VAL A 492 -14.84 18.73 32.77
N ALA A 493 -14.61 19.89 33.38
CA ALA A 493 -14.38 21.15 32.66
C ALA A 493 -13.16 21.07 31.74
N ARG A 494 -12.04 20.54 32.23
CA ARG A 494 -10.83 20.36 31.43
C ARG A 494 -11.00 19.32 30.32
N ALA A 495 -11.75 18.24 30.59
CA ALA A 495 -12.04 17.23 29.58
C ALA A 495 -12.87 17.81 28.43
N LEU A 496 -13.92 18.58 28.73
CA LEU A 496 -14.76 19.26 27.73
C LEU A 496 -13.94 20.29 26.91
N LEU A 497 -13.11 21.09 27.56
CA LEU A 497 -12.20 22.01 26.86
C LEU A 497 -11.24 21.29 25.93
N ALA A 498 -10.64 20.19 26.40
CA ALA A 498 -9.71 19.42 25.59
C ALA A 498 -10.40 18.71 24.42
N ALA A 499 -11.63 18.23 24.60
CA ALA A 499 -12.46 17.68 23.52
C ALA A 499 -12.72 18.72 22.41
N CYS A 500 -12.93 19.99 22.79
CA CYS A 500 -13.10 21.11 21.85
C CYS A 500 -11.77 21.74 21.37
N LYS A 501 -10.63 21.05 21.49
CA LYS A 501 -9.29 21.56 21.11
C LYS A 501 -8.94 22.92 21.74
N GLY A 502 -9.44 23.19 22.95
CA GLY A 502 -9.23 24.44 23.68
C GLY A 502 -10.18 25.57 23.32
N ALA A 503 -11.21 25.33 22.49
CA ALA A 503 -12.26 26.32 22.24
C ALA A 503 -13.16 26.46 23.49
N ALA A 504 -12.96 27.55 24.24
CA ALA A 504 -13.71 27.82 25.47
C ALA A 504 -15.14 28.33 25.22
N GLU A 505 -15.39 29.03 24.11
CA GLU A 505 -16.71 29.63 23.83
C GLU A 505 -17.85 28.59 23.68
N PRO A 506 -17.69 27.47 22.94
CA PRO A 506 -18.73 26.45 22.84
C PRO A 506 -19.01 25.74 24.18
N VAL A 507 -17.98 25.53 24.99
CA VAL A 507 -18.14 24.91 26.32
C VAL A 507 -18.86 25.87 27.26
N LEU A 508 -18.48 27.15 27.24
CA LEU A 508 -19.11 28.18 28.05
C LEU A 508 -20.58 28.40 27.67
N SER A 509 -20.93 28.37 26.38
CA SER A 509 -22.30 28.54 25.92
C SER A 509 -23.23 27.43 26.42
N VAL A 510 -22.73 26.19 26.50
CA VAL A 510 -23.46 25.04 27.06
C VAL A 510 -23.70 25.22 28.56
N TYR A 511 -22.66 25.57 29.32
CA TYR A 511 -22.84 25.87 30.75
C TYR A 511 -23.80 27.05 30.96
N ASP A 512 -23.76 28.06 30.08
CA ASP A 512 -24.68 29.19 30.10
C ASP A 512 -26.14 28.79 29.89
N GLN A 513 -26.40 27.92 28.91
CA GLN A 513 -27.72 27.38 28.66
C GLN A 513 -28.24 26.64 29.88
N PHE A 514 -27.41 25.81 30.51
CA PHE A 514 -27.80 25.07 31.71
C PHE A 514 -28.07 25.97 32.92
N LEU A 515 -27.18 26.93 33.19
CA LEU A 515 -27.34 27.84 34.33
C LEU A 515 -28.52 28.80 34.15
N SER A 516 -28.87 29.15 32.91
CA SER A 516 -30.03 30.01 32.60
C SER A 516 -31.35 29.23 32.60
N ASN A 517 -31.33 27.94 32.25
CA ASN A 517 -32.52 27.09 32.23
C ASN A 517 -32.85 26.56 33.63
N GLY A 518 -33.64 27.35 34.37
CA GLY A 518 -34.05 27.06 35.75
C GLY A 518 -34.80 25.73 35.96
N THR A 519 -35.37 25.15 34.90
CA THR A 519 -36.28 23.98 34.92
C THR A 519 -35.55 22.63 34.87
N ILE A 520 -34.38 22.55 34.23
CA ILE A 520 -33.65 21.28 34.01
C ILE A 520 -32.79 20.91 35.23
N LEU A 521 -32.40 21.90 36.03
CA LEU A 521 -31.50 21.77 37.17
C LEU A 521 -32.23 22.15 38.47
N SER A 522 -32.98 21.23 39.06
CA SER A 522 -33.65 21.49 40.34
C SER A 522 -32.72 21.46 41.55
N SER A 523 -31.56 20.81 41.45
CA SER A 523 -30.66 20.63 42.60
C SER A 523 -29.66 21.81 42.75
N PRO A 524 -29.58 22.43 43.94
CA PRO A 524 -28.63 23.53 44.17
C PRO A 524 -27.17 23.05 44.17
N ASN A 525 -26.93 21.79 44.54
CA ASN A 525 -25.59 21.17 44.54
C ASN A 525 -25.03 20.99 43.13
N LEU A 526 -25.88 20.59 42.16
CA LEU A 526 -25.45 20.48 40.77
C LEU A 526 -25.17 21.87 40.18
N ARG A 527 -25.99 22.89 40.48
CA ARG A 527 -25.68 24.28 40.10
C ARG A 527 -24.34 24.76 40.67
N LEU A 528 -24.06 24.48 41.94
CA LEU A 528 -22.77 24.84 42.54
C LEU A 528 -21.61 24.15 41.83
N ARG A 529 -21.75 22.86 41.49
CA ARG A 529 -20.73 22.12 40.74
C ARG A 529 -20.50 22.72 39.35
N LEU A 530 -21.56 23.01 38.59
CA LEU A 530 -21.46 23.66 37.29
C LEU A 530 -20.75 25.02 37.38
N LEU A 531 -21.02 25.81 38.43
CA LEU A 531 -20.32 27.10 38.64
C LEU A 531 -18.82 26.90 38.95
N ARG A 532 -18.42 25.82 39.63
CA ARG A 532 -17.01 25.46 39.81
C ARG A 532 -16.35 25.09 38.49
N SER A 533 -17.01 24.26 37.69
CA SER A 533 -16.55 23.89 36.35
C SER A 533 -16.41 25.11 35.42
N VAL A 534 -17.38 26.03 35.46
CA VAL A 534 -17.34 27.29 34.71
C VAL A 534 -16.17 28.17 35.14
N LEU A 535 -15.89 28.28 36.44
CA LEU A 535 -14.74 29.03 36.94
C LEU A 535 -13.43 28.48 36.35
N VAL A 536 -13.30 27.15 36.26
CA VAL A 536 -12.13 26.50 35.64
C VAL A 536 -12.06 26.84 34.15
N VAL A 537 -13.18 26.77 33.43
CA VAL A 537 -13.23 27.14 32.00
C VAL A 537 -12.78 28.59 31.77
N LEU A 538 -13.28 29.53 32.58
CA LEU A 538 -12.91 30.94 32.43
C LEU A 538 -11.45 31.20 32.83
N ARG A 539 -10.91 30.50 33.84
CA ARG A 539 -9.49 30.58 34.21
C ARG A 539 -8.57 30.10 33.09
N GLU A 540 -8.86 28.94 32.50
CA GLU A 540 -8.10 28.41 31.37
C GLU A 540 -8.20 29.35 30.16
N TRP A 541 -9.39 29.90 29.88
CA TRP A 541 -9.57 30.86 28.79
C TRP A 541 -8.77 32.15 29.03
N ALA A 542 -8.82 32.69 30.26
CA ALA A 542 -8.03 33.85 30.66
C ALA A 542 -6.53 33.59 30.51
N MET A 543 -6.05 32.42 30.95
CA MET A 543 -4.64 32.02 30.81
C MET A 543 -4.20 31.96 29.34
N VAL A 544 -5.02 31.42 28.44
CA VAL A 544 -4.72 31.40 27.00
C VAL A 544 -4.65 32.82 26.43
N VAL A 545 -5.58 33.70 26.78
CA VAL A 545 -5.62 35.10 26.33
C VAL A 545 -4.43 35.91 26.88
N LEU A 546 -4.01 35.64 28.13
CA LEU A 546 -2.83 36.27 28.74
C LEU A 546 -1.50 35.73 28.17
N ALA A 547 -1.40 34.42 27.89
CA ALA A 547 -0.21 33.80 27.30
C ALA A 547 0.04 34.27 25.86
N GLN A 548 -1.01 34.47 25.06
CA GLN A 548 -0.90 35.04 23.72
C GLN A 548 -0.35 36.48 23.73
N ARG A 549 -0.60 37.25 24.80
CA ARG A 549 -0.04 38.59 25.00
C ARG A 549 1.46 38.58 25.33
N MET A 550 1.91 37.58 26.08
CA MET A 550 3.31 37.45 26.53
C MET A 550 4.24 36.82 25.47
N GLY A 551 3.71 36.38 24.33
CA GLY A 551 4.51 35.79 23.24
C GLY A 551 5.08 34.40 23.55
N THR A 552 4.62 33.74 24.61
CA THR A 552 5.21 32.49 25.14
C THR A 552 4.49 31.21 24.69
N SER A 553 3.58 31.25 23.70
CA SER A 553 2.97 30.02 23.20
C SER A 553 3.96 29.21 22.35
N ALA A 554 4.13 27.92 22.66
CA ALA A 554 5.05 27.01 21.95
C ALA A 554 4.75 26.85 20.44
N SER A 555 3.57 27.28 19.99
CA SER A 555 3.18 27.35 18.57
C SER A 555 3.62 28.64 17.85
N GLY A 556 4.20 29.61 18.56
CA GLY A 556 4.61 30.91 18.02
C GLY A 556 5.93 30.92 17.25
N ALA A 557 6.75 29.86 17.38
CA ALA A 557 8.09 29.83 16.77
C ALA A 557 8.08 29.78 15.22
N SER A 558 6.95 29.41 14.60
CA SER A 558 6.86 29.25 13.14
C SER A 558 6.18 30.40 12.40
N ARG A 559 5.81 31.51 13.07
CA ARG A 559 5.09 32.65 12.43
C ARG A 559 5.90 33.95 12.32
N ILE A 560 7.21 33.91 12.59
CA ILE A 560 8.06 35.12 12.61
C ILE A 560 8.34 35.70 11.20
N LEU A 561 7.86 35.07 10.11
CA LEU A 561 8.12 35.52 8.73
C LEU A 561 6.94 36.18 7.99
N HIS A 562 5.85 36.58 8.67
CA HIS A 562 4.76 37.31 8.01
C HIS A 562 4.14 38.43 8.85
N GLY A 563 4.57 39.67 8.58
CA GLY A 563 3.74 40.88 8.53
C GLY A 563 3.11 41.42 9.82
N SER A 564 3.46 42.66 10.17
CA SER A 564 2.95 43.50 11.27
C SER A 564 1.42 43.69 11.33
N PHE A 565 0.66 43.19 10.36
CA PHE A 565 -0.81 43.27 10.31
C PHE A 565 -1.55 42.19 11.12
N SER A 566 -0.89 41.09 11.53
CA SER A 566 -1.57 40.04 12.31
C SER A 566 -1.71 40.39 13.80
N PHE A 567 -0.86 41.30 14.30
CA PHE A 567 -0.76 41.64 15.72
C PHE A 567 -1.93 42.53 16.19
N GLU A 568 -2.37 43.48 15.35
CA GLU A 568 -3.52 44.35 15.66
C GLU A 568 -4.84 43.57 15.69
N LYS A 569 -5.06 42.65 14.74
CA LYS A 569 -6.28 41.80 14.72
C LYS A 569 -6.35 40.86 15.92
N THR A 570 -5.22 40.28 16.33
CA THR A 570 -5.17 39.42 17.52
C THR A 570 -5.32 40.24 18.81
N ALA A 571 -4.82 41.48 18.87
CA ALA A 571 -5.03 42.36 20.02
C ALA A 571 -6.51 42.73 20.22
N VAL A 572 -7.24 43.06 19.14
CA VAL A 572 -8.68 43.39 19.21
C VAL A 572 -9.51 42.16 19.60
N LEU A 573 -9.23 40.98 19.03
CA LEU A 573 -9.90 39.73 19.41
C LEU A 573 -9.65 39.36 20.87
N ASN A 574 -8.42 39.56 21.35
CA ASN A 574 -8.07 39.31 22.75
C ASN A 574 -8.75 40.27 23.72
N GLN A 575 -8.94 41.55 23.33
CA GLN A 575 -9.70 42.49 24.15
C GLN A 575 -11.19 42.08 24.22
N GLY A 576 -11.79 41.72 23.09
CA GLY A 576 -13.18 41.23 23.07
C GLY A 576 -13.38 39.94 23.89
N ALA A 577 -12.40 39.04 23.91
CA ALA A 577 -12.44 37.84 24.76
C ALA A 577 -12.36 38.21 26.26
N ARG A 578 -11.52 39.17 26.66
CA ARG A 578 -11.45 39.64 28.06
C ARG A 578 -12.76 40.24 28.54
N ASP A 579 -13.35 41.12 27.73
CA ASP A 579 -14.61 41.77 28.09
C ASP A 579 -15.73 40.73 28.28
N LYS A 580 -15.75 39.67 27.45
CA LYS A 580 -16.65 38.51 27.63
C LYS A 580 -16.37 37.74 28.92
N ILE A 581 -15.11 37.45 29.24
CA ILE A 581 -14.75 36.72 30.48
C ILE A 581 -15.15 37.53 31.71
N MET A 582 -14.88 38.84 31.71
CA MET A 582 -15.22 39.76 32.81
C MET A 582 -16.73 39.88 33.01
N SER A 583 -17.49 40.02 31.92
CA SER A 583 -18.96 40.03 31.94
C SER A 583 -19.53 38.71 32.47
N ALA A 584 -18.98 37.58 32.02
CA ALA A 584 -19.38 36.25 32.47
C ALA A 584 -19.07 36.04 33.97
N ALA A 585 -17.87 36.38 34.42
CA ALA A 585 -17.48 36.28 35.83
C ALA A 585 -18.41 37.08 36.75
N ASN A 586 -18.76 38.32 36.36
CA ASN A 586 -19.73 39.15 37.07
C ASN A 586 -21.12 38.52 37.15
N ARG A 587 -21.61 38.00 36.03
CA ARG A 587 -22.90 37.30 35.97
C ARG A 587 -22.90 36.07 36.90
N TYR A 588 -21.88 35.22 36.83
CA TYR A 588 -21.82 34.03 37.68
C TYR A 588 -21.61 34.34 39.17
N MET A 589 -20.92 35.42 39.53
CA MET A 589 -20.85 35.89 40.92
C MET A 589 -22.25 36.19 41.49
N THR A 590 -23.15 36.76 40.67
CA THR A 590 -24.53 36.98 41.10
C THR A 590 -25.31 35.68 41.26
N GLU A 591 -25.08 34.70 40.39
CA GLU A 591 -25.70 33.36 40.48
C GLU A 591 -25.21 32.58 41.70
N VAL A 592 -23.92 32.63 42.05
CA VAL A 592 -23.39 32.01 43.28
C VAL A 592 -24.10 32.56 44.53
N ARG A 593 -24.36 33.87 44.58
CA ARG A 593 -25.08 34.51 45.70
C ARG A 593 -26.56 34.13 45.78
N ARG A 594 -27.17 33.72 44.66
CA ARG A 594 -28.58 33.30 44.58
C ARG A 594 -28.81 31.86 45.05
N LEU A 595 -27.74 31.06 45.21
CA LEU A 595 -27.85 29.67 45.66
C LEU A 595 -28.22 29.60 47.16
N ALA A 596 -29.25 28.81 47.47
CA ALA A 596 -29.68 28.50 48.83
C ALA A 596 -28.79 27.42 49.48
N LEU A 597 -27.48 27.66 49.56
CA LEU A 597 -26.49 26.75 50.17
C LEU A 597 -25.68 27.45 51.29
N PRO A 598 -25.07 26.69 52.22
CA PRO A 598 -24.25 27.25 53.28
C PRO A 598 -23.09 28.09 52.71
N GLN A 599 -22.82 29.24 53.34
CA GLN A 599 -21.75 30.16 52.91
C GLN A 599 -20.38 29.48 52.82
N SER A 600 -20.10 28.51 53.70
CA SER A 600 -18.85 27.74 53.70
C SER A 600 -18.56 27.01 52.39
N GLN A 601 -19.59 26.67 51.60
CA GLN A 601 -19.45 25.95 50.33
C GLN A 601 -19.41 26.89 49.11
N THR A 602 -20.04 28.06 49.20
CA THR A 602 -20.16 29.02 48.11
C THR A 602 -19.07 30.10 48.12
N GLU A 603 -18.48 30.39 49.29
CA GLU A 603 -17.49 31.45 49.45
C GLU A 603 -16.23 31.21 48.61
N ALA A 604 -15.73 29.97 48.55
CA ALA A 604 -14.54 29.63 47.76
C ALA A 604 -14.75 29.89 46.25
N VAL A 605 -15.93 29.56 45.74
CA VAL A 605 -16.29 29.75 44.32
C VAL A 605 -16.47 31.24 44.02
N TYR A 606 -17.14 31.96 44.91
CA TYR A 606 -17.34 33.41 44.80
C TYR A 606 -15.99 34.16 44.81
N ARG A 607 -15.08 33.79 45.72
CA ARG A 607 -13.72 34.35 45.78
C ARG A 607 -12.95 34.05 44.50
N GLY A 608 -13.07 32.84 43.97
CA GLY A 608 -12.38 32.45 42.74
C GLY A 608 -12.80 33.27 41.51
N PHE A 609 -14.08 33.62 41.38
CA PHE A 609 -14.54 34.53 40.31
C PHE A 609 -14.06 35.97 40.51
N ARG A 610 -14.00 36.46 41.76
CA ARG A 610 -13.46 37.79 42.07
C ARG A 610 -11.97 37.88 41.74
N GLU A 611 -11.19 36.88 42.14
CA GLU A 611 -9.76 36.80 41.81
C GLU A 611 -9.53 36.78 40.29
N LEU A 612 -10.39 36.08 39.55
CA LEU A 612 -10.34 36.05 38.09
C LEU A 612 -10.61 37.43 37.48
N GLU A 613 -11.63 38.14 37.97
CA GLU A 613 -11.93 39.51 37.56
C GLU A 613 -10.77 40.47 37.86
N GLU A 614 -10.17 40.37 39.05
CA GLU A 614 -9.03 41.21 39.45
C GLU A 614 -7.74 40.92 38.64
N SER A 615 -7.63 39.71 38.06
CA SER A 615 -6.44 39.28 37.31
C SER A 615 -6.41 39.67 35.82
N LEU A 616 -7.56 40.08 35.26
CA LEU A 616 -7.76 40.39 33.84
C LEU A 616 -7.67 41.89 33.56
#